data_AF-G5RV58-F1
#
_entry.id   AF-G5RV58-F1
#
_cell.length_a   1.000
_cell.length_b   1.000
_cell.length_c   1.000
_cell.angle_alpha   90.00
_cell.angle_beta   90.00
_cell.angle_gamma   90.00
#
_symmetry.space_group_name_H-M   'P 1'
#
loop_
_entity.id
_entity.type
_entity.pdbx_description
1 polymer ?
#
loop_
_entity_poly.entity_id
_entity_poly.type
_entity_poly.pdbx_seq_one_letter_code
_entity_poly.pdbx_strand_id
1 'polypeptide(L)'
;GAIRVGTAEELSTLRRIFAIMGMYPVSYYDLSQAGVPVHSTAFRPIDEASLSRNPFRMFTSLLRLELIENAALRQRAAEILSQRDIFTSRCRQLLDEYDEQGGFSAAQAEEFVRETLETFRWHRQATVDEETYLSLHREHRLIADVVCFPGCHINHLTPRTLDIDRVQAMMPECGITPKILIEGPPRREVPILLRQTSFKALEEQVLFVDEKQGTHTARFGEIEQRGVALKRSSII
;
A
#
# COMPACT_ATOMS: atom_id res chain seq x y z
N GLY A 1 6.42 1.87 2.39
CA GLY A 1 5.03 1.65 2.79
C GLY A 1 4.33 0.76 1.79
N ALA A 2 3.07 0.43 2.05
CA ALA A 2 2.24 -0.32 1.12
C ALA A 2 0.85 0.30 0.95
N ILE A 3 0.36 0.31 -0.29
CA ILE A 3 -0.96 0.81 -0.70
C ILE A 3 -1.59 -0.16 -1.69
N ARG A 4 -2.91 -0.06 -1.84
CA ARG A 4 -3.69 -0.87 -2.78
C ARG A 4 -4.60 0.05 -3.58
N VAL A 5 -4.68 -0.17 -4.88
CA VAL A 5 -5.57 0.56 -5.80
C VAL A 5 -6.52 -0.41 -6.50
N GLY A 6 -7.66 0.11 -6.91
CA GLY A 6 -8.74 -0.65 -7.54
C GLY A 6 -8.72 -0.63 -9.05
N THR A 7 -8.11 0.38 -9.69
CA THR A 7 -8.15 0.53 -11.15
C THR A 7 -6.78 0.76 -11.79
N ALA A 8 -6.68 0.43 -13.08
CA ALA A 8 -5.49 0.69 -13.88
C ALA A 8 -5.19 2.19 -14.03
N GLU A 9 -6.23 3.03 -14.06
CA GLU A 9 -6.09 4.49 -14.12
C GLU A 9 -5.49 5.05 -12.82
N GLU A 10 -5.96 4.57 -11.67
CA GLU A 10 -5.40 4.90 -10.36
C GLU A 10 -3.90 4.53 -10.30
N LEU A 11 -3.54 3.31 -10.73
CA LEU A 11 -2.15 2.87 -10.78
C LEU A 11 -1.30 3.72 -11.75
N SER A 12 -1.83 4.05 -12.93
CA SER A 12 -1.14 4.87 -13.92
C SER A 12 -0.87 6.30 -13.41
N THR A 13 -1.81 6.86 -12.67
CA THR A 13 -1.68 8.19 -12.06
C THR A 13 -0.67 8.16 -10.90
N LEU A 14 -0.72 7.13 -10.04
CA LEU A 14 0.31 6.93 -9.01
C LEU A 14 1.70 6.78 -9.60
N ARG A 15 1.85 6.12 -10.76
CA ARG A 15 3.15 6.05 -11.47
C ARG A 15 3.67 7.45 -11.83
N ARG A 16 2.81 8.37 -12.32
CA ARG A 16 3.21 9.77 -12.59
C ARG A 16 3.66 10.46 -11.30
N ILE A 17 2.86 10.35 -10.24
CA ILE A 17 3.16 10.93 -8.92
C ILE A 17 4.52 10.43 -8.39
N PHE A 18 4.75 9.11 -8.41
CA PHE A 18 6.00 8.53 -7.94
C PHE A 18 7.20 8.91 -8.82
N ALA A 19 7.01 9.06 -10.14
CA ALA A 19 8.09 9.47 -11.04
C ALA A 19 8.61 10.89 -10.71
N ILE A 20 7.72 11.83 -10.36
CA ILE A 20 8.11 13.18 -9.89
C ILE A 20 9.00 13.10 -8.64
N MET A 21 8.75 12.12 -7.78
CA MET A 21 9.53 11.86 -6.56
C MET A 21 10.77 10.98 -6.79
N GLY A 22 11.16 10.73 -8.04
CA GLY A 22 12.33 9.92 -8.39
C GLY A 22 12.14 8.42 -8.13
N MET A 23 10.89 7.95 -8.11
CA MET A 23 10.53 6.56 -7.82
C MET A 23 9.92 5.88 -9.05
N TYR A 24 10.47 4.72 -9.40
CA TYR A 24 10.10 3.97 -10.60
C TYR A 24 9.59 2.57 -10.25
N PRO A 25 8.67 2.00 -11.05
CA PRO A 25 8.17 0.65 -10.81
C PRO A 25 9.29 -0.37 -11.05
N VAL A 26 9.63 -1.12 -10.00
CA VAL A 26 10.66 -2.16 -10.05
C VAL A 26 10.05 -3.51 -9.71
N SER A 27 10.30 -4.49 -10.58
CA SER A 27 9.83 -5.87 -10.47
C SER A 27 8.31 -6.01 -10.56
N TYR A 28 7.87 -7.26 -10.68
CA TYR A 28 6.47 -7.67 -10.72
C TYR A 28 6.25 -8.78 -9.69
N TYR A 29 5.11 -8.71 -8.99
CA TYR A 29 4.72 -9.66 -7.96
C TYR A 29 3.28 -10.10 -8.24
N ASP A 30 3.06 -11.38 -8.55
CA ASP A 30 1.72 -11.95 -8.66
C ASP A 30 1.33 -12.62 -7.34
N LEU A 31 0.48 -11.97 -6.55
CA LEU A 31 0.06 -12.48 -5.24
C LEU A 31 -1.16 -13.39 -5.35
N SER A 32 -1.76 -13.56 -6.56
CA SER A 32 -2.85 -14.53 -6.73
C SER A 32 -2.38 -15.96 -6.51
N GLN A 33 -1.08 -16.23 -6.67
CA GLN A 33 -0.46 -17.51 -6.33
C GLN A 33 -0.56 -17.84 -4.82
N ALA A 34 -0.73 -16.82 -3.97
CA ALA A 34 -0.94 -16.95 -2.53
C ALA A 34 -2.41 -16.75 -2.12
N GLY A 35 -3.35 -16.79 -3.09
CA GLY A 35 -4.78 -16.62 -2.84
C GLY A 35 -5.21 -15.17 -2.59
N VAL A 36 -4.34 -14.18 -2.84
CA VAL A 36 -4.67 -12.76 -2.68
C VAL A 36 -5.02 -12.17 -4.05
N PRO A 37 -6.17 -11.51 -4.26
CA PRO A 37 -6.65 -11.13 -5.59
C PRO A 37 -5.98 -9.85 -6.14
N VAL A 38 -4.64 -9.80 -6.09
CA VAL A 38 -3.86 -8.64 -6.54
C VAL A 38 -2.58 -9.08 -7.26
N HIS A 39 -2.07 -8.18 -8.08
CA HIS A 39 -0.67 -8.17 -8.49
C HIS A 39 -0.05 -6.80 -8.19
N SER A 40 1.28 -6.72 -8.14
CA SER A 40 1.94 -5.55 -7.55
C SER A 40 3.28 -5.23 -8.20
N THR A 41 3.75 -4.01 -7.94
CA THR A 41 5.12 -3.54 -8.20
C THR A 41 5.61 -2.71 -7.01
N ALA A 42 6.93 -2.46 -6.93
CA ALA A 42 7.51 -1.58 -5.93
C ALA A 42 8.05 -0.30 -6.60
N PHE A 43 7.43 0.85 -6.31
CA PHE A 43 7.96 2.15 -6.69
C PHE A 43 9.13 2.53 -5.79
N ARG A 44 10.30 2.81 -6.38
CA ARG A 44 11.50 3.19 -5.63
C ARG A 44 12.55 3.92 -6.47
N PRO A 45 13.50 4.65 -5.86
CA PRO A 45 14.69 5.11 -6.55
C PRO A 45 15.52 3.92 -7.04
N ILE A 46 16.25 4.11 -8.13
CA ILE A 46 17.02 3.04 -8.79
C ILE A 46 18.52 3.28 -8.82
N ASP A 47 18.96 4.54 -8.78
CA ASP A 47 20.37 4.89 -8.75
C ASP A 47 20.92 4.89 -7.32
N GLU A 48 22.23 4.66 -7.20
CA GLU A 48 22.92 4.50 -5.92
C GLU A 48 22.91 5.78 -5.08
N ALA A 49 23.04 6.95 -5.71
CA ALA A 49 23.07 8.23 -5.01
C ALA A 49 21.70 8.55 -4.39
N SER A 50 20.61 8.38 -5.13
CA SER A 50 19.25 8.56 -4.63
C SER A 50 18.90 7.54 -3.54
N LEU A 51 19.27 6.27 -3.72
CA LEU A 51 19.07 5.23 -2.69
C LEU A 51 19.85 5.53 -1.41
N SER A 52 21.08 6.06 -1.52
CA SER A 52 21.89 6.44 -0.36
C SER A 52 21.32 7.65 0.38
N ARG A 53 20.73 8.60 -0.36
CA ARG A 53 20.11 9.81 0.21
C ARG A 53 18.77 9.50 0.88
N ASN A 54 17.87 8.83 0.18
CA ASN A 54 16.56 8.44 0.71
C ASN A 54 16.01 7.21 -0.03
N PRO A 55 16.08 6.00 0.55
CA PRO A 55 15.64 4.78 -0.09
C PRO A 55 14.13 4.51 0.13
N PHE A 56 13.28 5.54 0.09
CA PHE A 56 11.84 5.37 0.25
C PHE A 56 11.27 4.45 -0.83
N ARG A 57 10.33 3.60 -0.44
CA ARG A 57 9.73 2.58 -1.30
C ARG A 57 8.24 2.50 -1.05
N MET A 58 7.45 2.38 -2.11
CA MET A 58 6.02 2.11 -2.03
C MET A 58 5.69 0.83 -2.77
N PHE A 59 5.27 -0.19 -2.03
CA PHE A 59 4.68 -1.40 -2.60
C PHE A 59 3.23 -1.10 -2.98
N THR A 60 2.90 -1.19 -4.26
CA THR A 60 1.59 -0.80 -4.79
C THR A 60 0.96 -1.99 -5.47
N SER A 61 -0.17 -2.42 -4.92
CA SER A 61 -0.96 -3.54 -5.44
C SER A 61 -2.16 -3.03 -6.22
N LEU A 62 -2.43 -3.64 -7.37
CA LEU A 62 -3.66 -3.44 -8.14
C LEU A 62 -4.60 -4.63 -7.92
N LEU A 63 -5.83 -4.33 -7.50
CA LEU A 63 -6.91 -5.31 -7.38
C LEU A 63 -7.27 -5.90 -8.75
N ARG A 64 -7.40 -7.22 -8.78
CA ARG A 64 -7.79 -7.99 -9.96
C ARG A 64 -9.26 -8.39 -9.83
N LEU A 65 -10.16 -7.53 -10.31
CA LEU A 65 -11.61 -7.74 -10.23
C LEU A 65 -12.05 -9.05 -10.91
N GLU A 66 -11.34 -9.50 -11.94
CA GLU A 66 -11.61 -10.75 -12.63
C GLU A 66 -11.44 -11.99 -11.74
N LEU A 67 -10.78 -11.86 -10.58
CA LEU A 67 -10.65 -12.92 -9.57
C LEU A 67 -11.80 -12.93 -8.54
N ILE A 68 -12.76 -12.01 -8.64
CA ILE A 68 -13.99 -12.03 -7.82
C ILE A 68 -14.97 -13.02 -8.47
N GLU A 69 -15.26 -14.13 -7.78
CA GLU A 69 -16.03 -15.24 -8.36
C GLU A 69 -17.47 -14.82 -8.61
N ASN A 70 -18.09 -14.16 -7.63
CA ASN A 70 -19.47 -13.68 -7.73
C ASN A 70 -19.57 -12.53 -8.76
N ALA A 71 -20.19 -12.82 -9.91
CA ALA A 71 -20.31 -11.86 -11.01
C ALA A 71 -21.08 -10.57 -10.65
N ALA A 72 -22.14 -10.68 -9.84
CA ALA A 72 -22.90 -9.51 -9.40
C ALA A 72 -22.07 -8.64 -8.45
N LEU A 73 -21.33 -9.26 -7.53
CA LEU A 73 -20.44 -8.56 -6.61
C LEU A 73 -19.26 -7.91 -7.33
N ARG A 74 -18.70 -8.58 -8.35
CA ARG A 74 -17.66 -8.05 -9.23
C ARG A 74 -18.13 -6.81 -9.96
N GLN A 75 -19.32 -6.87 -10.56
CA GLN A 75 -19.92 -5.75 -11.26
C GLN A 75 -20.15 -4.58 -10.30
N ARG A 76 -20.68 -4.86 -9.10
CA ARG A 76 -20.87 -3.86 -8.06
C ARG A 76 -19.56 -3.20 -7.63
N ALA A 77 -18.49 -3.98 -7.44
CA ALA A 77 -17.16 -3.46 -7.12
C ALA A 77 -16.61 -2.55 -8.23
N ALA A 78 -16.77 -2.95 -9.50
CA ALA A 78 -16.37 -2.14 -10.64
C ALA A 78 -17.12 -0.79 -10.68
N GLU A 79 -18.43 -0.80 -10.43
CA GLU A 79 -19.25 0.42 -10.37
C GLU A 79 -18.77 1.38 -9.28
N ILE A 80 -18.56 0.88 -8.06
CA ILE A 80 -18.08 1.70 -6.93
C ILE A 80 -16.72 2.32 -7.25
N LEU A 81 -15.79 1.53 -7.80
CA LEU A 81 -14.46 2.00 -8.19
C LEU A 81 -14.51 3.03 -9.33
N SER A 82 -15.45 2.90 -10.27
CA SER A 82 -15.61 3.84 -11.38
C SER A 82 -16.16 5.21 -10.97
N GLN A 83 -16.77 5.31 -9.80
CA GLN A 83 -17.44 6.53 -9.32
C GLN A 83 -16.56 7.41 -8.43
N ARG A 84 -15.37 6.94 -8.04
CA ARG A 84 -14.46 7.70 -7.16
C ARG A 84 -13.33 8.35 -7.92
N ASP A 85 -12.82 9.43 -7.36
CA ASP A 85 -11.51 9.99 -7.69
C ASP A 85 -10.67 10.03 -6.41
N ILE A 86 -9.58 9.26 -6.38
CA ILE A 86 -8.70 9.18 -5.21
C ILE A 86 -7.68 10.33 -5.15
N PHE A 87 -7.61 11.16 -6.20
CA PHE A 87 -6.69 12.29 -6.29
C PHE A 87 -7.46 13.60 -6.17
N THR A 88 -6.92 14.54 -5.40
CA THR A 88 -7.51 15.89 -5.34
C THR A 88 -7.40 16.56 -6.72
N SER A 89 -8.35 17.44 -7.03
CA SER A 89 -8.30 18.21 -8.29
C SER A 89 -7.00 19.02 -8.40
N ARG A 90 -6.47 19.52 -7.27
CA ARG A 90 -5.20 20.24 -7.24
C ARG A 90 -3.99 19.33 -7.49
N CYS A 91 -3.99 18.10 -6.96
CA CYS A 91 -2.96 17.10 -7.28
C CYS A 91 -2.89 16.86 -8.79
N ARG A 92 -4.03 16.70 -9.47
CA ARG A 92 -4.09 16.53 -10.93
C ARG A 92 -3.55 17.76 -11.68
N GLN A 93 -3.95 18.96 -11.29
CA GLN A 93 -3.42 20.20 -11.88
C GLN A 93 -1.90 20.29 -11.73
N LEU A 94 -1.34 19.95 -10.56
CA LEU A 94 0.10 19.96 -10.33
C LEU A 94 0.82 18.93 -11.21
N LEU A 95 0.22 17.76 -11.48
CA LEU A 95 0.78 16.80 -12.44
C LEU A 95 0.86 17.39 -13.85
N ASP A 96 -0.18 18.11 -14.28
CA ASP A 96 -0.21 18.73 -15.60
C ASP A 96 0.79 19.91 -15.69
N GLU A 97 0.88 20.73 -14.64
CA GLU A 97 1.91 21.78 -14.51
C GLU A 97 3.34 21.20 -14.59
N TYR A 98 3.58 20.05 -13.95
CA TYR A 98 4.88 19.38 -14.02
C TYR A 98 5.21 18.93 -15.43
N ASP A 99 4.25 18.34 -16.14
CA ASP A 99 4.44 17.85 -17.50
C ASP A 99 4.71 19.00 -18.49
N GLU A 100 4.09 20.18 -18.28
CA GLU A 100 4.34 21.39 -19.08
C GLU A 100 5.69 22.04 -18.78
N GLN A 101 6.08 22.11 -17.51
CA GLN A 101 7.25 22.88 -17.04
C GLN A 101 8.54 22.02 -16.97
N GLY A 102 8.41 20.70 -16.92
CA GLY A 102 9.52 19.75 -16.74
C GLY A 102 10.11 19.72 -15.33
N GLY A 103 9.47 20.36 -14.35
CA GLY A 103 9.95 20.45 -12.98
C GLY A 103 9.07 21.32 -12.09
N PHE A 104 9.32 21.28 -10.78
CA PHE A 104 8.65 22.13 -9.79
C PHE A 104 9.61 23.14 -9.17
N SER A 105 9.07 24.33 -8.86
CA SER A 105 9.63 25.19 -7.82
C SER A 105 9.49 24.55 -6.43
N ALA A 106 10.23 25.07 -5.43
CA ALA A 106 10.12 24.56 -4.06
C ALA A 106 8.68 24.66 -3.49
N ALA A 107 7.98 25.76 -3.78
CA ALA A 107 6.60 25.96 -3.32
C ALA A 107 5.62 24.97 -3.97
N GLN A 108 5.75 24.73 -5.29
CA GLN A 108 4.94 23.71 -5.98
C GLN A 108 5.25 22.31 -5.45
N ALA A 109 6.51 21.99 -5.16
CA ALA A 109 6.88 20.69 -4.60
C ALA A 109 6.28 20.46 -3.21
N GLU A 110 6.30 21.47 -2.33
CA GLU A 110 5.64 21.40 -1.02
C GLU A 110 4.13 21.23 -1.14
N GLU A 111 3.50 21.98 -2.04
CA GLU A 111 2.07 21.85 -2.32
C GLU A 111 1.75 20.45 -2.87
N PHE A 112 2.53 19.95 -3.81
CA PHE A 112 2.38 18.63 -4.40
C PHE A 112 2.46 17.51 -3.37
N VAL A 113 3.41 17.59 -2.44
CA VAL A 113 3.51 16.63 -1.33
C VAL A 113 2.24 16.66 -0.47
N ARG A 114 1.75 17.85 -0.10
CA ARG A 114 0.52 18.00 0.71
C ARG A 114 -0.70 17.43 -0.01
N GLU A 115 -0.91 17.77 -1.28
CA GLU A 115 -2.06 17.29 -2.06
C GLU A 115 -1.99 15.78 -2.30
N THR A 116 -0.80 15.24 -2.56
CA THR A 116 -0.59 13.79 -2.72
C THR A 116 -0.83 13.03 -1.42
N LEU A 117 -0.52 13.62 -0.26
CA LEU A 117 -0.75 12.99 1.04
C LEU A 117 -2.24 12.74 1.33
N GLU A 118 -3.14 13.57 0.78
CA GLU A 118 -4.59 13.37 0.94
C GLU A 118 -5.07 12.06 0.31
N THR A 119 -4.46 11.62 -0.81
CA THR A 119 -4.77 10.32 -1.45
C THR A 119 -4.53 9.12 -0.53
N PHE A 120 -3.60 9.24 0.44
CA PHE A 120 -3.21 8.16 1.34
C PHE A 120 -3.79 8.28 2.75
N ARG A 121 -4.59 9.33 3.01
CA ARG A 121 -5.19 9.59 4.30
C ARG A 121 -6.23 8.51 4.62
N TRP A 122 -6.32 8.14 5.89
CA TRP A 122 -7.39 7.26 6.37
C TRP A 122 -8.69 8.04 6.55
N HIS A 123 -9.77 7.51 6.00
CA HIS A 123 -11.12 8.02 6.17
C HIS A 123 -11.96 6.96 6.88
N ARG A 124 -12.62 7.35 7.99
CA ARG A 124 -13.53 6.46 8.72
C ARG A 124 -14.84 6.21 7.98
N GLN A 125 -15.18 7.06 7.03
CA GLN A 125 -16.44 7.00 6.29
C GLN A 125 -16.26 6.13 5.05
N ALA A 126 -17.00 5.01 5.00
CA ALA A 126 -17.06 4.16 3.83
C ALA A 126 -17.90 4.82 2.73
N THR A 127 -17.66 4.44 1.49
CA THR A 127 -18.41 4.90 0.30
C THR A 127 -19.63 4.05 0.00
N VAL A 128 -19.89 3.03 0.82
CA VAL A 128 -20.94 2.02 0.62
C VAL A 128 -21.75 1.80 1.90
N ASP A 129 -22.91 1.17 1.76
CA ASP A 129 -23.71 0.67 2.87
C ASP A 129 -23.06 -0.56 3.54
N GLU A 130 -23.50 -0.87 4.76
CA GLU A 130 -22.98 -1.99 5.54
C GLU A 130 -23.12 -3.34 4.79
N GLU A 131 -24.24 -3.58 4.12
CA GLU A 131 -24.52 -4.86 3.46
C GLU A 131 -23.55 -5.10 2.29
N THR A 132 -23.32 -4.07 1.49
CA THR A 132 -22.32 -4.08 0.41
C THR A 132 -20.92 -4.33 0.98
N TYR A 133 -20.54 -3.61 2.04
CA TYR A 133 -19.24 -3.82 2.70
C TYR A 133 -19.07 -5.25 3.20
N LEU A 134 -20.06 -5.79 3.91
CA LEU A 134 -20.03 -7.16 4.44
C LEU A 134 -19.96 -8.19 3.32
N SER A 135 -20.66 -7.96 2.21
CA SER A 135 -20.62 -8.84 1.04
C SER A 135 -19.23 -8.89 0.41
N LEU A 136 -18.60 -7.73 0.19
CA LEU A 136 -17.21 -7.64 -0.30
C LEU A 136 -16.20 -8.21 0.70
N HIS A 137 -16.45 -8.03 2.00
CA HIS A 137 -15.56 -8.50 3.06
C HIS A 137 -15.58 -10.03 3.19
N ARG A 138 -16.75 -10.66 3.01
CA ARG A 138 -16.92 -12.12 3.01
C ARG A 138 -16.22 -12.77 1.82
N GLU A 139 -16.23 -12.12 0.66
CA GLU A 139 -15.48 -12.58 -0.51
C GLU A 139 -13.98 -12.57 -0.20
N HIS A 140 -13.43 -11.40 0.16
CA HIS A 140 -12.07 -11.29 0.66
C HIS A 140 -11.87 -9.95 1.36
N ARG A 141 -11.25 -9.95 2.55
CA ARG A 141 -11.03 -8.73 3.37
C ARG A 141 -10.35 -7.59 2.59
N LEU A 142 -9.42 -7.94 1.69
CA LEU A 142 -8.72 -7.00 0.81
C LEU A 142 -9.67 -6.31 -0.18
N ILE A 143 -10.68 -7.00 -0.71
CA ILE A 143 -11.62 -6.40 -1.67
C ILE A 143 -12.38 -5.28 -0.97
N ALA A 144 -12.92 -5.53 0.22
CA ALA A 144 -13.59 -4.49 1.01
C ALA A 144 -12.66 -3.32 1.37
N ASP A 145 -11.41 -3.60 1.73
CA ASP A 145 -10.38 -2.58 2.01
C ASP A 145 -10.11 -1.66 0.81
N VAL A 146 -10.12 -2.19 -0.41
CA VAL A 146 -9.84 -1.41 -1.63
C VAL A 146 -11.09 -0.70 -2.14
N VAL A 147 -12.24 -1.36 -2.15
CA VAL A 147 -13.45 -0.90 -2.85
C VAL A 147 -14.28 0.06 -2.01
N CYS A 148 -14.36 -0.16 -0.68
CA CYS A 148 -15.35 0.51 0.17
C CYS A 148 -14.90 1.87 0.72
N PHE A 149 -13.72 2.36 0.35
CA PHE A 149 -13.12 3.57 0.91
C PHE A 149 -12.83 4.61 -0.18
N PRO A 150 -12.83 5.91 0.17
CA PRO A 150 -12.70 6.99 -0.81
C PRO A 150 -11.31 7.12 -1.42
N GLY A 151 -10.27 6.57 -0.79
CA GLY A 151 -8.89 6.65 -1.25
C GLY A 151 -8.13 5.34 -1.10
N CYS A 152 -6.81 5.38 -1.29
CA CYS A 152 -5.93 4.23 -1.09
C CYS A 152 -5.06 4.43 0.16
N HIS A 153 -5.67 4.31 1.34
CA HIS A 153 -4.98 4.54 2.60
C HIS A 153 -3.74 3.65 2.77
N ILE A 154 -2.80 4.14 3.58
CA ILE A 154 -1.61 3.40 3.95
C ILE A 154 -2.01 2.11 4.69
N ASN A 155 -1.64 0.95 4.14
CA ASN A 155 -1.80 -0.35 4.80
C ASN A 155 -0.83 -0.49 5.98
N HIS A 156 0.45 -0.16 5.72
CA HIS A 156 1.51 -0.13 6.71
C HIS A 156 2.68 0.77 6.26
N LEU A 157 3.40 1.31 7.24
CA LEU A 157 4.72 1.94 7.07
C LEU A 157 5.73 1.12 7.85
N THR A 158 6.65 0.50 7.12
CA THR A 158 7.64 -0.44 7.66
C THR A 158 8.96 0.29 7.92
N PRO A 159 9.40 0.47 9.17
CA PRO A 159 10.75 0.95 9.47
C PRO A 159 11.79 -0.14 9.23
N ARG A 160 13.04 0.29 9.03
CA ARG A 160 14.20 -0.61 8.92
C ARG A 160 14.86 -0.80 10.29
N THR A 161 15.12 -2.05 10.67
CA THR A 161 15.97 -2.41 11.81
C THR A 161 17.26 -3.10 11.36
N LEU A 162 18.27 -3.09 12.24
CA LEU A 162 19.52 -3.84 12.06
C LEU A 162 19.43 -5.27 12.62
N ASP A 163 18.63 -5.49 13.67
CA ASP A 163 18.40 -6.81 14.28
C ASP A 163 16.90 -6.97 14.56
N ILE A 164 16.24 -7.75 13.70
CA ILE A 164 14.80 -8.02 13.81
C ILE A 164 14.47 -8.94 14.99
N ASP A 165 15.37 -9.83 15.37
CA ASP A 165 15.14 -10.75 16.50
C ASP A 165 15.13 -9.94 17.81
N ARG A 166 16.06 -9.00 17.94
CA ARG A 166 16.09 -8.09 19.10
C ARG A 166 14.85 -7.20 19.16
N VAL A 167 14.43 -6.62 18.03
CA VAL A 167 13.22 -5.79 17.99
C VAL A 167 11.98 -6.61 18.34
N GLN A 168 11.80 -7.80 17.77
CA GLN A 168 10.65 -8.66 18.06
C GLN A 168 10.57 -9.03 19.56
N ALA A 169 11.71 -9.32 20.20
CA ALA A 169 11.77 -9.61 21.63
C ALA A 169 11.40 -8.41 22.52
N MET A 170 11.69 -7.18 22.07
CA MET A 170 11.40 -5.95 22.82
C MET A 170 9.97 -5.41 22.58
N MET A 171 9.30 -5.83 21.50
CA MET A 171 7.96 -5.36 21.17
C MET A 171 6.95 -5.50 22.32
N PRO A 172 6.85 -6.64 23.05
CA PRO A 172 5.93 -6.78 24.17
C PRO A 172 6.19 -5.81 25.32
N GLU A 173 7.46 -5.46 25.58
CA GLU A 173 7.84 -4.46 26.60
C GLU A 173 7.33 -3.06 26.24
N CYS A 174 7.05 -2.81 24.96
CA CYS A 174 6.46 -1.58 24.43
C CYS A 174 4.96 -1.71 24.12
N GLY A 175 4.29 -2.77 24.60
CA GLY A 175 2.85 -2.98 24.38
C GLY A 175 2.48 -3.44 22.96
N ILE A 176 3.45 -3.91 22.17
CA ILE A 176 3.23 -4.43 20.82
C ILE A 176 3.28 -5.96 20.86
N THR A 177 2.24 -6.62 20.36
CA THR A 177 2.21 -8.08 20.23
C THR A 177 2.57 -8.49 18.80
N PRO A 178 3.83 -8.90 18.52
CA PRO A 178 4.21 -9.36 17.19
C PRO A 178 3.63 -10.74 16.87
N LYS A 179 3.47 -11.03 15.58
CA LYS A 179 3.39 -12.41 15.13
C LYS A 179 4.70 -13.12 15.48
N ILE A 180 4.59 -14.39 15.86
CA ILE A 180 5.74 -15.24 16.19
C ILE A 180 6.61 -15.47 14.95
N LEU A 181 5.97 -15.69 13.80
CA LEU A 181 6.68 -15.96 12.54
C LEU A 181 7.42 -14.71 12.05
N ILE A 182 8.71 -14.89 11.74
CA ILE A 182 9.50 -13.98 10.93
C ILE A 182 9.59 -14.58 9.52
N GLU A 183 9.10 -13.86 8.53
CA GLU A 183 9.16 -14.23 7.12
C GLU A 183 10.55 -13.92 6.54
N GLY A 184 10.95 -14.65 5.51
CA GLY A 184 12.27 -14.55 4.88
C GLY A 184 13.25 -15.65 5.33
N PRO A 185 14.55 -15.51 5.03
CA PRO A 185 15.55 -16.49 5.43
C PRO A 185 15.74 -16.53 6.96
N PRO A 186 16.30 -17.62 7.51
CA PRO A 186 16.65 -17.68 8.94
C PRO A 186 17.73 -16.64 9.30
N ARG A 187 18.02 -16.48 10.60
CA ARG A 187 19.12 -15.63 11.09
C ARG A 187 20.46 -16.08 10.47
N ARG A 188 21.26 -15.10 10.03
CA ARG A 188 22.55 -15.31 9.37
C ARG A 188 23.54 -14.24 9.81
N GLU A 189 24.83 -14.57 9.83
CA GLU A 189 25.91 -13.59 10.02
C GLU A 189 25.96 -12.58 8.87
N VAL A 190 25.70 -13.05 7.64
CA VAL A 190 25.53 -12.21 6.45
C VAL A 190 24.08 -12.31 5.99
N PRO A 191 23.22 -11.34 6.37
CA PRO A 191 21.82 -11.31 5.98
C PRO A 191 21.67 -11.21 4.46
N ILE A 192 20.71 -11.95 3.90
CA ILE A 192 20.35 -11.93 2.48
C ILE A 192 18.88 -11.51 2.35
N LEU A 193 18.51 -10.92 1.22
CA LEU A 193 17.15 -10.44 0.94
C LEU A 193 16.63 -9.56 2.09
N LEU A 194 15.52 -9.94 2.71
CA LEU A 194 15.00 -9.31 3.91
C LEU A 194 14.35 -10.33 4.82
N ARG A 195 14.29 -9.98 6.10
CA ARG A 195 13.45 -10.64 7.11
C ARG A 195 12.40 -9.64 7.57
N GLN A 196 11.16 -10.08 7.79
CA GLN A 196 10.07 -9.20 8.22
C GLN A 196 9.11 -9.89 9.19
N THR A 197 8.44 -9.10 10.03
CA THR A 197 7.30 -9.58 10.83
C THR A 197 6.25 -8.48 10.95
N SER A 198 5.02 -8.87 11.27
CA SER A 198 3.88 -7.98 11.39
C SER A 198 3.23 -8.08 12.77
N PHE A 199 2.46 -7.05 13.12
CA PHE A 199 1.68 -6.99 14.36
C PHE A 199 0.34 -6.28 14.09
N LYS A 200 -0.69 -6.61 14.88
CA LYS A 200 -1.95 -5.86 14.84
C LYS A 200 -1.67 -4.48 15.43
N ALA A 201 -1.87 -3.42 14.65
CA ALA A 201 -1.65 -2.06 15.14
C ALA A 201 -2.94 -1.47 15.70
N LEU A 202 -3.99 -1.35 14.88
CA LEU A 202 -5.24 -0.69 15.28
C LEU A 202 -6.45 -1.32 14.56
N GLU A 203 -7.57 -1.45 15.29
CA GLU A 203 -8.90 -1.58 14.70
C GLU A 203 -9.53 -0.21 14.63
N GLU A 204 -10.01 0.17 13.45
CA GLU A 204 -10.60 1.47 13.20
C GLU A 204 -12.12 1.32 13.12
N GLN A 205 -12.83 2.27 13.72
CA GLN A 205 -14.27 2.39 13.53
C GLN A 205 -14.57 2.83 12.10
N VAL A 206 -15.59 2.22 11.50
CA VAL A 206 -16.09 2.57 10.17
C VAL A 206 -17.55 3.02 10.27
N LEU A 207 -17.87 4.09 9.56
CA LEU A 207 -19.22 4.62 9.40
C LEU A 207 -19.67 4.36 7.97
N PHE A 208 -20.77 3.64 7.81
CA PHE A 208 -21.36 3.36 6.50
C PHE A 208 -22.31 4.47 6.06
N VAL A 209 -22.65 4.51 4.77
CA VAL A 209 -23.54 5.55 4.23
C VAL A 209 -24.98 5.44 4.74
N ASP A 210 -25.40 4.27 5.23
CA ASP A 210 -26.68 4.01 5.89
C ASP A 210 -26.65 4.29 7.40
N GLU A 211 -25.69 5.13 7.85
CA GLU A 211 -25.48 5.58 9.23
C GLU A 211 -25.17 4.49 10.26
N LYS A 212 -24.95 3.25 9.81
CA LYS A 212 -24.54 2.15 10.67
C LYS A 212 -23.05 2.23 11.00
N GLN A 213 -22.70 1.62 12.14
CA GLN A 213 -21.33 1.55 12.63
C GLN A 213 -20.79 0.13 12.53
N GLY A 214 -19.57 0.01 12.03
CA GLY A 214 -18.83 -1.26 11.98
C GLY A 214 -17.37 -1.08 12.39
N THR A 215 -16.59 -2.13 12.19
CA THR A 215 -15.14 -2.10 12.39
C THR A 215 -14.43 -2.59 11.14
N HIS A 216 -13.25 -2.01 10.90
CA HIS A 216 -12.37 -2.44 9.84
C HIS A 216 -10.94 -2.54 10.37
N THR A 217 -10.33 -3.71 10.16
CA THR A 217 -8.92 -3.92 10.48
C THR A 217 -8.07 -3.42 9.30
N ALA A 218 -7.89 -2.10 9.22
CA ALA A 218 -7.08 -1.50 8.15
C ALA A 218 -5.57 -1.60 8.40
N ARG A 219 -5.15 -1.59 9.68
CA ARG A 219 -3.77 -1.23 10.03
C ARG A 219 -3.05 -2.37 10.72
N PHE A 220 -2.11 -2.95 9.97
CA PHE A 220 -1.05 -3.77 10.54
C PHE A 220 0.21 -2.91 10.65
N GLY A 221 0.96 -3.11 11.72
CA GLY A 221 2.33 -2.65 11.77
C GLY A 221 3.25 -3.71 11.17
N GLU A 222 4.37 -3.29 10.61
CA GLU A 222 5.38 -4.17 10.05
C GLU A 222 6.77 -3.63 10.40
N ILE A 223 7.76 -4.52 10.50
CA ILE A 223 9.17 -4.18 10.67
C ILE A 223 10.01 -5.04 9.73
N GLU A 224 11.07 -4.46 9.15
CA GLU A 224 11.96 -5.19 8.24
C GLU A 224 13.45 -5.05 8.59
N GLN A 225 14.21 -6.13 8.40
CA GLN A 225 15.67 -6.12 8.35
C GLN A 225 16.12 -6.48 6.93
N ARG A 226 16.88 -5.59 6.29
CA ARG A 226 17.36 -5.78 4.91
C ARG A 226 18.82 -6.21 4.87
N GLY A 227 19.07 -7.30 4.17
CA GLY A 227 20.40 -7.84 3.84
C GLY A 227 20.82 -7.53 2.40
N VAL A 228 21.78 -8.31 1.90
CA VAL A 228 22.31 -8.16 0.53
C VAL A 228 21.35 -8.74 -0.51
N ALA A 229 21.29 -8.09 -1.68
CA ALA A 229 20.57 -8.61 -2.85
C ALA A 229 21.26 -9.86 -3.41
N LEU A 230 20.46 -10.77 -3.97
CA LEU A 230 20.96 -12.01 -4.58
C LEU A 230 21.07 -11.89 -6.10
N LYS A 231 22.00 -12.66 -6.69
CA LYS A 231 22.02 -12.90 -8.14
C LYS A 231 20.93 -13.91 -8.51
N ARG A 232 20.47 -13.88 -9.77
CA ARG A 232 19.42 -14.79 -10.27
C ARG A 232 19.74 -16.27 -10.02
N SER A 233 20.99 -16.69 -10.19
CA SER A 233 21.45 -18.07 -9.94
C SER A 233 21.29 -18.55 -8.48
N SER A 234 21.02 -17.63 -7.56
CA SER A 234 20.88 -17.90 -6.13
C SER A 234 19.44 -17.77 -5.64
N ILE A 235 18.49 -17.45 -6.53
CA ILE A 235 17.05 -17.45 -6.25
C ILE A 235 16.54 -18.82 -6.71
N ILE A 236 16.21 -19.69 -5.74
CA ILE A 236 15.65 -21.04 -5.97
C ILE A 236 14.17 -20.90 -6.28
#